data_AF-A0A7W3X704-F1
#
_entry.id   AF-A0A7W3X704-F1
#
_cell.length_a   1.000
_cell.length_b   1.000
_cell.length_c   1.000
_cell.angle_alpha   90.00
_cell.angle_beta   90.00
_cell.angle_gamma   90.00
#
_symmetry.space_group_name_H-M   'P 1'
#
loop_
_entity.id
_entity.type
_entity.pdbx_description
1 polymer ?
#
loop_
_entity_poly.entity_id
_entity_poly.type
_entity_poly.pdbx_seq_one_letter_code
_entity_poly.pdbx_strand_id
1 'polypeptide(L)'
;MLDKFLRKKKAARNDLVKYQDVYNYNQGKLQAYVATGKVESAVALPDDWFPWEQLHVLTIPEYNWETAAEVTFIQSARVDYPLLMRSLAYGYIQTALDYYRLHHFFARFGREMDGAIAAHSIFRLCFAELAGLDKEARQLYQVFSTGYKRDWFIRSNSHIGDVLLLIYSRYLENLDLEKRGLERPEYGETLEPRVDDFAYPDVLAHWDSTVLKQVTAVLQRLCDEQVAQAASPASKFFTEFKTGNWCYIPYPALFVLKLRQNLGLANPSFSHPGFGELTALMPTGPMNMVVDEFLEGALTNLRSV
;
A
#
# COMPACT_ATOMS: atom_id res chain seq x y z
N MET A 1 1.61 23.81 -9.15
CA MET A 1 1.73 22.65 -8.23
C MET A 1 3.03 21.88 -8.45
N LEU A 2 3.37 21.51 -9.70
CA LEU A 2 4.59 20.80 -10.07
C LEU A 2 5.89 21.38 -9.47
N ASP A 3 6.15 22.69 -9.59
CA ASP A 3 7.38 23.29 -9.02
C ASP A 3 7.50 23.09 -7.50
N LYS A 4 6.37 23.18 -6.80
CA LYS A 4 6.32 22.97 -5.34
C LYS A 4 6.60 21.51 -5.00
N PHE A 5 6.03 20.58 -5.76
CA PHE A 5 6.33 19.15 -5.66
C PHE A 5 7.82 18.88 -5.88
N LEU A 6 8.42 19.40 -6.94
CA LEU A 6 9.84 19.21 -7.26
C LEU A 6 10.76 19.81 -6.18
N ARG A 7 10.41 20.98 -5.62
CA ARG A 7 11.14 21.55 -4.48
C ARG A 7 11.07 20.67 -3.24
N LYS A 8 9.88 20.15 -2.90
CA LYS A 8 9.70 19.21 -1.78
C LYS A 8 10.49 17.92 -2.01
N LYS A 9 10.37 17.33 -3.20
CA LYS A 9 11.12 16.13 -3.63
C LYS A 9 12.63 16.32 -3.43
N LYS A 10 13.17 17.47 -3.84
CA LYS A 10 14.60 17.79 -3.63
C LYS A 10 14.98 17.88 -2.14
N ALA A 11 14.10 18.46 -1.31
CA ALA A 11 14.33 18.60 0.12
C ALA A 11 14.22 17.26 0.89
N ALA A 12 13.40 16.33 0.40
CA ALA A 12 13.16 15.02 1.01
C ALA A 12 14.35 14.05 0.94
N ARG A 13 15.44 14.40 0.25
CA ARG A 13 16.68 13.60 0.21
C ARG A 13 17.27 13.28 1.58
N ASN A 14 16.97 14.11 2.58
CA ASN A 14 17.45 13.96 3.94
C ASN A 14 16.41 13.33 4.87
N ASP A 15 15.24 12.91 4.37
CA ASP A 15 14.18 12.38 5.20
C ASP A 15 14.53 11.01 5.78
N LEU A 16 15.35 10.20 5.09
CA LEU A 16 15.87 8.95 5.66
C LEU A 16 16.61 9.17 6.98
N VAL A 17 17.43 10.22 7.09
CA VAL A 17 18.14 10.52 8.35
C VAL A 17 17.15 10.83 9.47
N LYS A 18 16.11 11.61 9.18
CA LYS A 18 15.07 11.95 10.18
C LYS A 18 14.26 10.73 10.60
N TYR A 19 13.92 9.86 9.66
CA TYR A 19 13.18 8.63 9.94
C TYR A 19 14.04 7.55 10.60
N GLN A 20 15.35 7.54 10.36
CA GLN A 20 16.28 6.64 11.01
C GLN A 20 16.28 6.86 12.53
N ASP A 21 16.17 8.11 13.00
CA ASP A 21 16.05 8.40 14.44
C ASP A 21 14.75 7.81 15.02
N VAL A 22 13.64 7.93 14.29
CA VAL A 22 12.34 7.32 14.67
C VAL A 22 12.44 5.80 14.68
N TYR A 23 13.08 5.21 13.68
CA TYR A 23 13.31 3.78 13.58
C TYR A 23 14.15 3.29 14.76
N ASN A 24 15.30 3.91 15.02
CA ASN A 24 16.21 3.56 16.11
C ASN A 24 15.52 3.68 17.48
N TYR A 25 14.77 4.75 17.71
CA TYR A 25 14.02 4.95 18.96
C TYR A 25 12.99 3.85 19.21
N ASN A 26 12.31 3.39 18.16
CA ASN A 26 11.27 2.37 18.29
C ASN A 26 11.78 0.93 18.13
N GLN A 27 13.03 0.73 17.67
CA GLN A 27 13.63 -0.58 17.49
C GLN A 27 13.64 -1.40 18.80
N GLY A 28 13.81 -0.73 19.94
CA GLY A 28 13.76 -1.37 21.26
C GLY A 28 12.44 -2.10 21.54
N LYS A 29 11.30 -1.56 21.07
CA LYS A 29 9.99 -2.21 21.25
C LYS A 29 9.86 -3.48 20.42
N LEU A 30 10.37 -3.45 19.19
CA LEU A 30 10.40 -4.63 18.32
C LEU A 30 11.36 -5.69 18.88
N GLN A 31 12.53 -5.28 19.36
CA GLN A 31 13.48 -6.16 20.04
C GLN A 31 12.88 -6.82 21.29
N ALA A 32 12.18 -6.05 22.13
CA ALA A 32 11.49 -6.58 23.30
C ALA A 32 10.43 -7.62 22.92
N TYR A 33 9.64 -7.35 21.87
CA TYR A 33 8.67 -8.31 21.36
C TYR A 33 9.33 -9.57 20.81
N VAL A 34 10.40 -9.45 20.02
CA VAL A 34 11.15 -10.60 19.50
C VAL A 34 11.71 -11.46 20.64
N ALA A 35 12.22 -10.84 21.71
CA ALA A 35 12.82 -11.55 22.83
C ALA A 35 11.81 -12.21 23.78
N THR A 36 10.62 -11.62 23.95
CA THR A 36 9.68 -12.00 25.03
C THR A 36 8.28 -12.40 24.57
N GLY A 37 7.96 -12.20 23.29
CA GLY A 37 6.60 -12.34 22.74
C GLY A 37 5.63 -11.25 23.21
N LYS A 38 6.12 -10.21 23.90
CA LYS A 38 5.30 -9.14 24.47
C LYS A 38 5.85 -7.77 24.06
N VAL A 39 4.94 -6.88 23.66
CA VAL A 39 5.31 -5.47 23.46
C VAL A 39 5.39 -4.84 24.85
N GLU A 40 6.48 -4.14 25.15
CA GLU A 40 6.55 -3.31 26.36
C GLU A 40 5.52 -2.19 26.25
N SER A 41 4.37 -2.42 26.89
CA SER A 41 3.24 -1.49 26.98
C SER A 41 3.20 -0.93 28.40
N ALA A 42 2.93 0.37 28.52
CA ALA A 42 2.66 1.00 29.82
C ALA A 42 1.31 0.54 30.43
N VAL A 43 0.47 -0.16 29.65
CA VAL A 43 -0.87 -0.60 30.04
C VAL A 43 -0.96 -2.12 29.91
N ALA A 44 -1.27 -2.79 31.02
CA ALA A 44 -1.56 -4.22 31.01
C ALA A 44 -2.79 -4.50 30.12
N LEU A 45 -2.69 -5.54 29.29
CA LEU A 45 -3.84 -6.02 28.52
C LEU A 45 -4.85 -6.69 29.46
N PRO A 46 -6.16 -6.50 29.23
CA PRO A 46 -7.17 -7.37 29.82
C PRO A 46 -6.93 -8.83 29.42
N ASP A 47 -7.31 -9.78 30.28
CA ASP A 47 -7.02 -11.22 30.10
C ASP A 47 -7.63 -11.84 28.83
N ASP A 48 -8.64 -11.20 28.24
CA ASP A 48 -9.32 -11.65 27.02
C ASP A 48 -8.67 -11.15 25.72
N TRP A 49 -7.54 -10.46 25.79
CA TRP A 49 -6.80 -9.94 24.63
C TRP A 49 -5.58 -10.78 24.30
N PHE A 50 -5.37 -11.05 23.02
CA PHE A 50 -4.17 -11.72 22.59
C PHE A 50 -2.96 -10.76 22.58
N PRO A 51 -1.75 -11.22 22.96
CA PRO A 51 -0.55 -10.37 22.97
C PRO A 51 -0.25 -9.70 21.62
N TRP A 52 -0.60 -10.36 20.50
CA TRP A 52 -0.40 -9.82 19.16
C TRP A 52 -1.34 -8.66 18.81
N GLU A 53 -2.46 -8.48 19.53
CA GLU A 53 -3.41 -7.38 19.28
C GLU A 53 -2.78 -5.98 19.51
N GLN A 54 -1.66 -5.91 20.25
CA GLN A 54 -0.88 -4.68 20.46
C GLN A 54 0.35 -4.56 19.54
N LEU A 55 0.59 -5.53 18.66
CA LEU A 55 1.76 -5.54 17.79
C LEU A 55 1.57 -4.58 16.60
N HIS A 56 1.59 -3.27 16.88
CA HIS A 56 1.59 -2.21 15.86
C HIS A 56 3.01 -1.78 15.49
N VAL A 57 4.03 -2.32 16.17
CA VAL A 57 5.41 -1.89 15.98
C VAL A 57 6.01 -2.34 14.64
N LEU A 58 5.33 -3.22 13.89
CA LEU A 58 5.74 -3.63 12.55
C LEU A 58 5.57 -2.50 11.51
N THR A 59 4.74 -1.48 11.77
CA THR A 59 4.63 -0.31 10.87
C THR A 59 5.90 0.53 10.83
N ILE A 60 6.73 0.47 11.87
CA ILE A 60 7.97 1.25 11.96
C ILE A 60 9.02 0.78 10.93
N PRO A 61 9.43 -0.50 10.90
CA PRO A 61 10.32 -1.02 9.86
C PRO A 61 9.69 -0.89 8.46
N GLU A 62 8.38 -1.10 8.32
CA GLU A 62 7.67 -0.87 7.06
C GLU A 62 7.93 0.53 6.50
N TYR A 63 7.65 1.57 7.29
CA TYR A 63 7.83 2.97 6.86
C TYR A 63 9.30 3.34 6.67
N ASN A 64 10.21 2.75 7.44
CA ASN A 64 11.64 2.99 7.30
C ASN A 64 12.15 2.50 5.94
N TRP A 65 11.84 1.24 5.58
CA TRP A 65 12.28 0.65 4.31
C TRP A 65 11.62 1.35 3.11
N GLU A 66 10.37 1.74 3.25
CA GLU A 66 9.67 2.51 2.22
C GLU A 66 10.27 3.91 2.01
N THR A 67 10.56 4.63 3.10
CA THR A 67 11.23 5.94 3.04
C THR A 67 12.61 5.82 2.38
N ALA A 68 13.34 4.74 2.66
CA ALA A 68 14.61 4.47 2.00
C ALA A 68 14.45 4.25 0.48
N ALA A 69 13.39 3.57 0.05
CA ALA A 69 13.07 3.40 -1.37
C ALA A 69 12.74 4.76 -2.04
N GLU A 70 11.94 5.60 -1.39
CA GLU A 70 11.64 6.97 -1.86
C GLU A 70 12.90 7.83 -2.01
N VAL A 71 13.79 7.81 -1.01
CA VAL A 71 15.06 8.56 -1.07
C VAL A 71 15.93 8.05 -2.23
N THR A 72 15.98 6.73 -2.43
CA THR A 72 16.71 6.12 -3.56
C THR A 72 16.12 6.58 -4.90
N PHE A 73 14.80 6.62 -5.02
CA PHE A 73 14.12 7.14 -6.20
C PHE A 73 14.42 8.62 -6.46
N ILE A 74 14.42 9.46 -5.42
CA ILE A 74 14.74 10.89 -5.53
C ILE A 74 16.19 11.11 -6.01
N GLN A 75 17.11 10.24 -5.61
CA GLN A 75 18.54 10.37 -5.91
C GLN A 75 18.90 9.80 -7.28
N SER A 76 18.30 8.67 -7.67
CA SER A 76 18.72 7.88 -8.83
C SER A 76 17.68 7.80 -9.95
N ALA A 77 16.45 8.29 -9.73
CA ALA A 77 15.31 8.11 -10.62
C ALA A 77 14.99 6.63 -10.93
N ARG A 78 15.31 5.73 -9.99
CA ARG A 78 15.01 4.30 -10.06
C ARG A 78 14.29 3.84 -8.80
N VAL A 79 13.34 2.92 -8.96
CA VAL A 79 12.64 2.30 -7.83
C VAL A 79 13.50 1.17 -7.27
N ASP A 80 13.81 1.23 -5.98
CA ASP A 80 14.51 0.16 -5.27
C ASP A 80 13.48 -0.86 -4.76
N TYR A 81 13.16 -1.83 -5.61
CA TYR A 81 12.21 -2.87 -5.25
C TYR A 81 12.66 -3.77 -4.09
N PRO A 82 13.95 -4.14 -3.92
CA PRO A 82 14.39 -4.84 -2.73
C PRO A 82 14.00 -4.14 -1.42
N LEU A 83 14.13 -2.81 -1.35
CA LEU A 83 13.65 -2.04 -0.19
C LEU A 83 12.13 -2.09 -0.05
N LEU A 84 11.39 -1.97 -1.15
CA LEU A 84 9.93 -2.13 -1.13
C LEU A 84 9.48 -3.55 -0.71
N MET A 85 10.24 -4.59 -1.05
CA MET A 85 9.94 -5.98 -0.65
C MET A 85 10.19 -6.24 0.84
N ARG A 86 11.14 -5.52 1.45
CA ARG A 86 11.27 -5.48 2.91
C ARG A 86 10.09 -4.76 3.54
N SER A 87 9.76 -3.58 3.03
CA SER A 87 8.59 -2.81 3.50
C SER A 87 7.30 -3.65 3.43
N LEU A 88 7.05 -4.27 2.28
CA LEU A 88 5.90 -5.15 2.05
C LEU A 88 5.86 -6.33 3.01
N ALA A 89 7.00 -6.98 3.33
CA ALA A 89 7.01 -8.10 4.26
C ALA A 89 6.44 -7.71 5.63
N TYR A 90 6.84 -6.57 6.17
CA TYR A 90 6.30 -6.03 7.42
C TYR A 90 4.84 -5.59 7.29
N GLY A 91 4.52 -4.83 6.23
CA GLY A 91 3.17 -4.33 5.98
C GLY A 91 2.14 -5.44 5.72
N TYR A 92 2.57 -6.54 5.11
CA TYR A 92 1.74 -7.72 4.85
C TYR A 92 1.31 -8.38 6.16
N ILE A 93 2.26 -8.63 7.07
CA ILE A 93 1.97 -9.18 8.40
C ILE A 93 1.13 -8.21 9.23
N GLN A 94 1.44 -6.91 9.20
CA GLN A 94 0.63 -5.91 9.88
C GLN A 94 -0.82 -5.91 9.38
N THR A 95 -1.04 -6.02 8.07
CA THR A 95 -2.40 -6.11 7.48
C THR A 95 -3.15 -7.33 7.99
N ALA A 96 -2.49 -8.48 8.10
CA ALA A 96 -3.11 -9.69 8.63
C ALA A 96 -3.51 -9.50 10.10
N LEU A 97 -2.62 -8.92 10.94
CA LEU A 97 -2.92 -8.62 12.34
C LEU A 97 -4.09 -7.64 12.48
N ASP A 98 -4.12 -6.60 11.65
CA ASP A 98 -5.22 -5.63 11.63
C ASP A 98 -6.56 -6.30 11.27
N TYR A 99 -6.56 -7.19 10.28
CA TYR A 99 -7.74 -7.95 9.89
C TYR A 99 -8.30 -8.79 11.05
N TYR A 100 -7.46 -9.59 11.70
CA TYR A 100 -7.90 -10.42 12.82
C TYR A 100 -8.34 -9.55 14.00
N ARG A 101 -7.60 -8.49 14.33
CA ARG A 101 -7.97 -7.54 15.40
C ARG A 101 -9.37 -6.96 15.18
N LEU A 102 -9.72 -6.61 13.94
CA LEU A 102 -11.04 -6.04 13.64
C LEU A 102 -12.17 -7.06 13.78
N HIS A 103 -11.94 -8.32 13.37
CA HIS A 103 -12.89 -9.40 13.63
C HIS A 103 -13.07 -9.68 15.13
N HIS A 104 -11.98 -9.73 15.87
CA HIS A 104 -12.03 -9.89 17.33
C HIS A 104 -12.74 -8.73 18.02
N PHE A 105 -12.51 -7.49 17.56
CA PHE A 105 -13.21 -6.32 18.06
C PHE A 105 -14.73 -6.44 17.87
N PHE A 106 -15.18 -6.85 16.67
CA PHE A 106 -16.59 -7.07 16.41
C PHE A 106 -17.17 -8.19 17.29
N ALA A 107 -16.47 -9.32 17.42
CA ALA A 107 -16.91 -10.43 18.27
C ALA A 107 -16.99 -10.03 19.76
N ARG A 108 -16.03 -9.22 20.24
CA ARG A 108 -15.92 -8.78 21.64
C ARG A 108 -16.93 -7.68 21.98
N PHE A 109 -17.19 -6.74 21.08
CA PHE A 109 -17.98 -5.54 21.37
C PHE A 109 -19.31 -5.43 20.59
N GLY A 110 -19.59 -6.35 19.67
CA GLY A 110 -20.81 -6.36 18.86
C GLY A 110 -20.95 -5.18 17.90
N ARG A 111 -19.84 -4.49 17.58
CA ARG A 111 -19.82 -3.32 16.68
C ARG A 111 -18.54 -3.25 15.87
N GLU A 112 -18.62 -2.62 14.71
CA GLU A 112 -17.47 -2.35 13.86
C GLU A 112 -16.58 -1.26 14.45
N MET A 113 -15.29 -1.25 14.07
CA MET A 113 -14.34 -0.20 14.42
C MET A 113 -14.08 0.68 13.19
N ASP A 114 -14.89 1.73 13.05
CA ASP A 114 -14.78 2.67 11.94
C ASP A 114 -13.39 3.33 11.89
N GLY A 115 -12.79 3.42 10.71
CA GLY A 115 -11.53 4.13 10.50
C GLY A 115 -10.31 3.52 11.20
N ALA A 116 -10.28 2.20 11.39
CA ALA A 116 -9.15 1.50 12.00
C ALA A 116 -7.95 1.27 11.05
N ILE A 117 -8.18 1.22 9.74
CA ILE A 117 -7.15 1.00 8.72
C ILE A 117 -6.79 2.33 8.06
N ALA A 118 -5.51 2.66 8.05
CA ALA A 118 -5.03 3.88 7.40
C ALA A 118 -5.15 3.79 5.87
N ALA A 119 -5.56 4.87 5.21
CA ALA A 119 -5.76 4.93 3.76
C ALA A 119 -4.56 4.43 2.94
N HIS A 120 -3.35 4.79 3.35
CA HIS A 120 -2.12 4.42 2.65
C HIS A 120 -1.81 2.92 2.69
N SER A 121 -2.44 2.14 3.57
CA SER A 121 -2.23 0.68 3.64
C SER A 121 -2.56 -0.01 2.31
N ILE A 122 -3.43 0.60 1.49
CA ILE A 122 -3.80 0.09 0.17
C ILE A 122 -2.59 -0.06 -0.77
N PHE A 123 -1.54 0.75 -0.60
CA PHE A 123 -0.35 0.68 -1.46
C PHE A 123 0.43 -0.62 -1.28
N ARG A 124 0.23 -1.35 -0.17
CA ARG A 124 0.74 -2.72 0.00
C ARG A 124 0.23 -3.65 -1.12
N LEU A 125 -1.02 -3.47 -1.56
CA LEU A 125 -1.58 -4.20 -2.72
C LEU A 125 -0.82 -3.83 -4.00
N CYS A 126 -0.50 -2.56 -4.20
CA CYS A 126 0.29 -2.12 -5.35
C CYS A 126 1.68 -2.77 -5.35
N PHE A 127 2.33 -2.86 -4.20
CA PHE A 127 3.66 -3.47 -4.08
C PHE A 127 3.62 -4.96 -4.41
N ALA A 128 2.64 -5.69 -3.86
CA ALA A 128 2.47 -7.11 -4.12
C ALA A 128 2.25 -7.39 -5.62
N GLU A 129 1.38 -6.62 -6.28
CA GLU A 129 1.14 -6.76 -7.72
C GLU A 129 2.36 -6.41 -8.55
N LEU A 130 3.04 -5.29 -8.25
CA LEU A 130 4.29 -4.93 -8.94
C LEU A 130 5.32 -6.05 -8.83
N ALA A 131 5.45 -6.68 -7.66
CA ALA A 131 6.36 -7.79 -7.42
C ALA A 131 5.92 -9.13 -8.05
N GLY A 132 4.70 -9.25 -8.57
CA GLY A 132 4.17 -10.52 -9.06
C GLY A 132 3.84 -11.52 -7.94
N LEU A 133 3.56 -11.02 -6.73
CA LEU A 133 3.18 -11.81 -5.56
C LEU A 133 1.66 -12.04 -5.57
N ASP A 134 1.20 -12.87 -6.51
CA ASP A 134 -0.23 -13.06 -6.80
C ASP A 134 -1.06 -13.52 -5.58
N LYS A 135 -0.49 -14.40 -4.76
CA LYS A 135 -1.17 -14.95 -3.58
C LYS A 135 -1.36 -13.85 -2.53
N GLU A 136 -0.28 -13.14 -2.22
CA GLU A 136 -0.25 -12.06 -1.24
C GLU A 136 -1.14 -10.89 -1.69
N ALA A 137 -1.11 -10.53 -2.98
CA ALA A 137 -1.98 -9.49 -3.54
C ALA A 137 -3.47 -9.84 -3.38
N ARG A 138 -3.87 -11.09 -3.63
CA ARG A 138 -5.25 -11.54 -3.38
C ARG A 138 -5.62 -11.53 -1.90
N GLN A 139 -4.72 -11.96 -1.01
CA GLN A 139 -4.96 -11.94 0.43
C GLN A 139 -5.10 -10.51 0.95
N LEU A 140 -4.25 -9.57 0.49
CA LEU A 140 -4.38 -8.15 0.77
C LEU A 140 -5.70 -7.59 0.24
N TYR A 141 -6.06 -7.91 -1.01
CA TYR A 141 -7.33 -7.50 -1.58
C TYR A 141 -8.54 -8.03 -0.81
N GLN A 142 -8.50 -9.26 -0.29
CA GLN A 142 -9.57 -9.81 0.54
C GLN A 142 -9.77 -8.98 1.80
N VAL A 143 -8.68 -8.64 2.50
CA VAL A 143 -8.72 -7.79 3.69
C VAL A 143 -9.27 -6.41 3.33
N PHE A 144 -8.76 -5.79 2.26
CA PHE A 144 -9.13 -4.44 1.88
C PHE A 144 -10.55 -4.35 1.30
N SER A 145 -11.01 -5.31 0.52
CA SER A 145 -12.40 -5.37 0.05
C SER A 145 -13.39 -5.58 1.19
N THR A 146 -13.05 -6.42 2.18
CA THR A 146 -13.84 -6.58 3.40
C THR A 146 -13.93 -5.26 4.16
N GLY A 147 -12.78 -4.63 4.43
CA GLY A 147 -12.74 -3.34 5.12
C GLY A 147 -13.43 -2.23 4.35
N TYR A 148 -13.39 -2.28 3.02
CA TYR A 148 -14.08 -1.31 2.18
C TYR A 148 -15.58 -1.42 2.28
N LYS A 149 -16.15 -2.64 2.37
CA LYS A 149 -17.59 -2.89 2.57
C LYS A 149 -18.07 -2.58 3.99
N ARG A 150 -17.16 -2.57 4.98
CA ARG A 150 -17.45 -2.36 6.41
C ARG A 150 -16.98 -1.01 6.96
N ASP A 151 -16.53 -0.10 6.09
CA ASP A 151 -16.06 1.24 6.47
C ASP A 151 -14.89 1.25 7.49
N TRP A 152 -14.03 0.23 7.43
CA TRP A 152 -12.82 0.13 8.29
C TRP A 152 -11.73 1.13 7.91
N PHE A 153 -11.77 1.73 6.72
CA PHE A 153 -10.73 2.66 6.28
C PHE A 153 -10.98 4.08 6.78
N ILE A 154 -9.89 4.76 7.15
CA ILE A 154 -9.87 6.22 7.21
C ILE A 154 -9.94 6.73 5.78
N ARG A 155 -11.15 6.89 5.23
CA ARG A 155 -11.34 7.33 3.84
C ARG A 155 -10.82 8.76 3.69
N SER A 156 -10.04 8.98 2.64
CA SER A 156 -9.59 10.31 2.27
C SER A 156 -10.53 10.91 1.22
N ASN A 157 -10.61 12.24 1.21
CA ASN A 157 -11.40 12.97 0.23
C ASN A 157 -10.82 12.87 -1.18
N SER A 158 -9.59 12.37 -1.35
CA SER A 158 -9.05 12.14 -2.69
C SER A 158 -9.70 10.95 -3.38
N HIS A 159 -10.16 9.95 -2.64
CA HIS A 159 -10.65 8.66 -3.16
C HIS A 159 -9.58 7.83 -3.90
N ILE A 160 -8.27 8.12 -3.76
CA ILE A 160 -7.22 7.35 -4.46
C ILE A 160 -7.17 5.89 -3.98
N GLY A 161 -7.38 5.64 -2.68
CA GLY A 161 -7.46 4.29 -2.14
C GLY A 161 -8.65 3.51 -2.73
N ASP A 162 -9.81 4.16 -2.83
CA ASP A 162 -11.01 3.61 -3.44
C ASP A 162 -10.74 3.21 -4.90
N VAL A 163 -10.18 4.11 -5.73
CA VAL A 163 -9.94 3.78 -7.15
C VAL A 163 -8.97 2.62 -7.32
N LEU A 164 -7.91 2.51 -6.51
CA LEU A 164 -6.97 1.39 -6.59
C LEU A 164 -7.65 0.05 -6.29
N LEU A 165 -8.52 0.03 -5.28
CA LEU A 165 -9.27 -1.17 -4.92
C LEU A 165 -10.32 -1.55 -5.98
N LEU A 166 -11.01 -0.56 -6.53
CA LEU A 166 -12.04 -0.73 -7.57
C LEU A 166 -11.42 -1.19 -8.90
N ILE A 167 -10.28 -0.64 -9.32
CA ILE A 167 -9.54 -1.13 -10.50
C ILE A 167 -9.13 -2.58 -10.28
N TYR A 168 -8.60 -2.92 -9.10
CA TYR A 168 -8.17 -4.29 -8.84
C TYR A 168 -9.34 -5.28 -8.85
N SER A 169 -10.53 -4.88 -8.36
CA SER A 169 -11.76 -5.66 -8.50
C SER A 169 -12.06 -5.99 -9.97
N ARG A 170 -12.07 -4.96 -10.84
CA ARG A 170 -12.31 -5.13 -12.29
C ARG A 170 -11.21 -5.93 -12.98
N TYR A 171 -9.97 -5.78 -12.54
CA TYR A 171 -8.86 -6.60 -13.02
C TYR A 171 -9.10 -8.09 -12.75
N LEU A 172 -9.54 -8.46 -11.54
CA LEU A 172 -9.83 -9.86 -11.21
C LEU A 172 -10.98 -10.46 -12.04
N GLU A 173 -11.95 -9.64 -12.47
CA GLU A 173 -13.02 -10.09 -13.37
C GLU A 173 -12.52 -10.43 -14.76
N ASN A 174 -11.59 -9.61 -15.25
CA ASN A 174 -10.98 -9.75 -16.57
C ASN A 174 -9.79 -10.72 -16.59
N LEU A 175 -9.29 -11.13 -15.43
CA LEU A 175 -8.15 -12.02 -15.31
C LEU A 175 -8.55 -13.46 -15.65
N ASP A 176 -7.82 -14.06 -16.59
CA ASP A 176 -7.93 -15.48 -16.90
C ASP A 176 -7.27 -16.32 -15.79
N LEU A 177 -8.04 -16.61 -14.74
CA LEU A 177 -7.56 -17.32 -13.56
C LEU A 177 -7.19 -18.78 -13.85
N GLU A 178 -7.89 -19.42 -14.79
CA GLU A 178 -7.63 -20.80 -15.21
C GLU A 178 -6.23 -20.93 -15.82
N LYS A 179 -5.86 -20.02 -16.74
CA LYS A 179 -4.51 -20.01 -17.32
C LYS A 179 -3.40 -19.78 -16.30
N ARG A 180 -3.71 -19.18 -15.15
CA ARG A 180 -2.75 -18.91 -14.08
C ARG A 180 -2.72 -20.01 -13.01
N GLY A 181 -3.54 -21.06 -13.14
CA GLY A 181 -3.67 -22.11 -12.14
C GLY A 181 -4.23 -21.58 -10.82
N LEU A 182 -5.09 -20.55 -10.89
CA LEU A 182 -5.64 -19.86 -9.74
C LEU A 182 -7.13 -20.16 -9.62
N GLU A 183 -7.58 -20.43 -8.40
CA GLU A 183 -9.00 -20.54 -8.11
C GLU A 183 -9.66 -19.16 -8.14
N ARG A 184 -10.90 -19.07 -8.63
CA ARG A 184 -11.70 -17.86 -8.50
C ARG A 184 -12.07 -17.71 -7.03
N PRO A 185 -11.55 -16.69 -6.34
CA PRO A 185 -11.91 -16.50 -4.96
C PRO A 185 -13.41 -16.18 -4.84
N GLU A 186 -14.04 -16.61 -3.75
CA GLU A 186 -15.43 -16.25 -3.38
C GLU A 186 -15.55 -14.77 -2.95
N TYR A 187 -14.81 -13.87 -3.60
CA TYR A 187 -14.96 -12.44 -3.41
C TYR A 187 -16.24 -12.03 -4.14
N GLY A 188 -17.37 -12.09 -3.44
CA GLY A 188 -18.69 -11.72 -3.98
C GLY A 188 -18.69 -10.33 -4.62
N GLU A 189 -19.58 -10.14 -5.60
CA GLU A 189 -19.88 -8.95 -6.43
C GLU A 189 -18.77 -7.90 -6.61
N THR A 190 -18.53 -7.53 -7.88
CA THR A 190 -17.75 -6.36 -8.30
C THR A 190 -17.93 -5.19 -7.35
N LEU A 191 -16.82 -4.67 -6.82
CA LEU A 191 -16.87 -3.49 -5.97
C LEU A 191 -17.32 -2.27 -6.79
N GLU A 192 -18.28 -1.53 -6.23
CA GLU A 192 -18.74 -0.25 -6.77
C GLU A 192 -18.33 0.91 -5.85
N PRO A 193 -18.17 2.13 -6.39
CA PRO A 193 -17.91 3.32 -5.57
C PRO A 193 -18.96 3.50 -4.47
N ARG A 194 -18.51 3.76 -3.24
CA ARG A 194 -19.39 3.98 -2.07
C ARG A 194 -19.56 5.46 -1.69
N VAL A 195 -19.25 6.37 -2.61
CA VAL A 195 -19.37 7.83 -2.43
C VAL A 195 -20.06 8.43 -3.66
N ASP A 196 -21.00 9.35 -3.44
CA ASP A 196 -21.81 9.94 -4.51
C ASP A 196 -20.96 10.71 -5.53
N ASP A 197 -19.97 11.46 -5.05
CA ASP A 197 -19.06 12.28 -5.87
C ASP A 197 -17.71 11.59 -6.09
N PHE A 198 -17.74 10.33 -6.55
CA PHE A 198 -16.51 9.57 -6.78
C PHE A 198 -15.61 10.26 -7.82
N ALA A 199 -14.33 10.40 -7.47
CA ALA A 199 -13.41 11.29 -8.17
C ALA A 199 -12.74 10.66 -9.40
N TYR A 200 -12.95 9.37 -9.72
CA TYR A 200 -12.20 8.70 -10.82
C TYR A 200 -13.04 7.78 -11.72
N PRO A 201 -14.26 8.16 -12.14
CA PRO A 201 -15.09 7.30 -13.00
C PRO A 201 -14.43 7.01 -14.36
N ASP A 202 -13.68 7.96 -14.91
CA ASP A 202 -12.92 7.84 -16.15
C ASP A 202 -11.73 6.88 -16.04
N VAL A 203 -11.05 6.86 -14.89
CA VAL A 203 -9.98 5.90 -14.62
C VAL A 203 -10.55 4.49 -14.66
N LEU A 204 -11.67 4.28 -13.96
CA LEU A 204 -12.36 2.99 -13.94
C LEU A 204 -12.84 2.56 -15.34
N ALA A 205 -13.22 3.51 -16.21
CA ALA A 205 -13.70 3.24 -17.55
C ALA A 205 -12.59 2.97 -18.58
N HIS A 206 -11.34 3.39 -18.32
CA HIS A 206 -10.30 3.46 -19.35
C HIS A 206 -8.97 2.81 -18.96
N TRP A 207 -8.80 2.33 -17.73
CA TRP A 207 -7.54 1.73 -17.27
C TRP A 207 -7.12 0.52 -18.11
N ASP A 208 -8.05 -0.28 -18.64
CA ASP A 208 -7.82 -1.48 -19.47
C ASP A 208 -8.09 -1.23 -20.97
N SER A 209 -8.26 0.02 -21.38
CA SER A 209 -8.51 0.35 -22.79
C SER A 209 -7.40 -0.14 -23.73
N THR A 210 -7.79 -0.63 -24.90
CA THR A 210 -6.86 -0.93 -26.01
C THR A 210 -6.39 0.33 -26.75
N VAL A 211 -7.07 1.46 -26.54
CA VAL A 211 -6.70 2.76 -27.11
C VAL A 211 -5.66 3.43 -26.20
N LEU A 212 -4.38 3.32 -26.56
CA LEU A 212 -3.25 3.81 -25.76
C LEU A 212 -3.37 5.27 -25.31
N LYS A 213 -4.01 6.14 -26.10
CA LYS A 213 -4.25 7.55 -25.73
C LYS A 213 -5.15 7.69 -24.50
N GLN A 214 -6.14 6.81 -24.33
CA GLN A 214 -7.00 6.81 -23.13
C GLN A 214 -6.21 6.36 -21.90
N VAL A 215 -5.33 5.37 -22.07
CA VAL A 215 -4.44 4.91 -21.00
C VAL A 215 -3.46 6.01 -20.60
N THR A 216 -2.88 6.73 -21.56
CA THR A 216 -2.04 7.90 -21.27
C THR A 216 -2.79 8.95 -20.45
N ALA A 217 -4.07 9.21 -20.74
CA ALA A 217 -4.88 10.13 -19.95
C ALA A 217 -5.11 9.63 -18.51
N VAL A 218 -5.34 8.32 -18.33
CA VAL A 218 -5.41 7.69 -17.00
C VAL A 218 -4.11 7.88 -16.22
N LEU A 219 -2.96 7.58 -16.83
CA LEU A 219 -1.65 7.72 -16.19
C LEU A 219 -1.37 9.19 -15.83
N GLN A 220 -1.67 10.11 -16.74
CA GLN A 220 -1.52 11.55 -16.50
C GLN A 220 -2.37 12.00 -15.30
N ARG A 221 -3.64 11.61 -15.24
CA ARG A 221 -4.55 11.96 -14.13
C ARG A 221 -4.02 11.47 -12.78
N LEU A 222 -3.61 10.21 -12.70
CA LEU A 222 -3.07 9.63 -11.46
C LEU A 222 -1.77 10.32 -11.02
N CYS A 223 -0.88 10.63 -11.96
CA CYS A 223 0.36 11.33 -11.68
C CYS A 223 0.13 12.79 -11.25
N ASP A 224 -0.74 13.53 -11.94
CA ASP A 224 -1.06 14.92 -11.60
C ASP A 224 -1.68 15.04 -10.22
N GLU A 225 -2.57 14.11 -9.89
CA GLU A 225 -3.23 14.06 -8.59
C GLU A 225 -2.23 13.81 -7.45
N GLN A 226 -1.33 12.83 -7.62
CA GLN A 226 -0.27 12.60 -6.64
C GLN A 226 0.64 13.83 -6.49
N VAL A 227 1.01 14.49 -7.59
CA VAL A 227 1.77 15.75 -7.56
C VAL A 227 1.00 16.84 -6.81
N ALA A 228 -0.31 16.96 -7.05
CA ALA A 228 -1.16 17.94 -6.39
C ALA A 228 -1.22 17.70 -4.87
N GLN A 229 -1.47 16.46 -4.44
CA GLN A 229 -1.55 16.11 -3.03
C GLN A 229 -0.21 16.25 -2.32
N ALA A 230 0.88 15.72 -2.88
CA ALA A 230 2.21 15.82 -2.30
C ALA A 230 2.69 17.29 -2.22
N ALA A 231 2.27 18.17 -3.14
CA ALA A 231 2.54 19.59 -3.06
C ALA A 231 1.62 20.36 -2.09
N SER A 232 0.46 19.83 -1.74
CA SER A 232 -0.52 20.51 -0.91
C SER A 232 -0.03 20.71 0.54
N PRO A 233 -0.55 21.72 1.28
CA PRO A 233 -0.31 21.82 2.71
C PRO A 233 -0.99 20.67 3.45
N ALA A 234 -0.56 20.39 4.68
CA ALA A 234 -1.21 19.40 5.54
C ALA A 234 -2.57 19.94 6.04
N SER A 235 -3.55 20.07 5.15
CA SER A 235 -4.95 20.20 5.55
C SER A 235 -5.50 18.81 5.87
N LYS A 236 -6.55 18.74 6.68
CA LYS A 236 -7.07 17.51 7.31
C LYS A 236 -7.61 16.46 6.33
N PHE A 237 -7.55 16.66 5.02
CA PHE A 237 -8.37 15.93 4.05
C PHE A 237 -7.62 15.21 2.91
N PHE A 238 -6.30 15.41 2.78
CA PHE A 238 -5.45 14.66 1.83
C PHE A 238 -4.36 13.97 2.63
N THR A 239 -4.45 12.65 2.82
CA THR A 239 -3.62 11.96 3.83
C THR A 239 -2.69 10.89 3.28
N GLU A 240 -2.92 10.46 2.05
CA GLU A 240 -2.22 9.34 1.42
C GLU A 240 -0.83 9.75 0.97
N PHE A 241 -0.70 10.94 0.39
CA PHE A 241 0.57 11.47 -0.15
C PHE A 241 1.13 12.63 0.67
N LYS A 242 0.77 12.75 1.96
CA LYS A 242 1.31 13.80 2.85
C LYS A 242 2.48 13.35 3.72
N THR A 243 2.66 12.05 3.88
CA THR A 243 3.76 11.44 4.64
C THR A 243 4.83 11.04 3.63
N GLY A 244 6.07 11.52 3.82
CA GLY A 244 7.17 11.49 2.83
C GLY A 244 7.42 10.15 2.11
N ASN A 245 6.95 9.04 2.68
CA ASN A 245 7.07 7.67 2.22
C ASN A 245 6.22 7.31 0.99
N TRP A 246 5.06 7.97 0.77
CA TRP A 246 4.18 7.65 -0.37
C TRP A 246 4.24 8.71 -1.48
N CYS A 247 5.02 9.77 -1.27
CA CYS A 247 4.88 11.02 -2.01
C CYS A 247 5.44 10.98 -3.43
N TYR A 248 6.57 10.30 -3.67
CA TYR A 248 7.39 10.58 -4.84
C TYR A 248 7.50 9.42 -5.82
N ILE A 249 7.29 8.17 -5.41
CA ILE A 249 7.17 7.06 -6.37
C ILE A 249 5.70 6.99 -6.87
N PRO A 250 5.46 6.93 -8.20
CA PRO A 250 4.11 7.00 -8.76
C PRO A 250 3.34 5.66 -8.68
N TYR A 251 3.20 5.09 -7.48
CA TYR A 251 2.61 3.75 -7.28
C TYR A 251 1.26 3.54 -7.97
N PRO A 252 0.28 4.48 -7.94
CA PRO A 252 -0.99 4.29 -8.65
C PRO A 252 -0.83 4.07 -10.15
N ALA A 253 0.06 4.83 -10.79
CA ALA A 253 0.27 4.73 -12.23
C ALA A 253 1.04 3.45 -12.59
N LEU A 254 2.05 3.08 -11.79
CA LEU A 254 2.78 1.81 -11.95
C LEU A 254 1.84 0.61 -11.76
N PHE A 255 0.92 0.69 -10.81
CA PHE A 255 -0.09 -0.33 -10.59
C PHE A 255 -0.96 -0.55 -11.82
N VAL A 256 -1.51 0.51 -12.42
CA VAL A 256 -2.28 0.40 -13.68
C VAL A 256 -1.45 -0.24 -14.79
N LEU A 257 -0.20 0.19 -14.98
CA LEU A 257 0.70 -0.41 -15.98
C LEU A 257 0.89 -1.91 -15.73
N LYS A 258 1.04 -2.32 -14.46
CA LYS A 258 1.22 -3.72 -14.08
C LYS A 258 -0.01 -4.56 -14.35
N LEU A 259 -1.20 -4.10 -13.95
CA LEU A 259 -2.44 -4.84 -14.17
C LEU A 259 -2.72 -5.04 -15.66
N ARG A 260 -2.49 -4.01 -16.47
CA ARG A 260 -2.57 -4.11 -17.93
C ARG A 260 -1.59 -5.13 -18.50
N GLN A 261 -0.33 -5.08 -18.07
CA GLN A 261 0.69 -6.03 -18.49
C GLN A 261 0.28 -7.47 -18.13
N ASN A 262 -0.30 -7.69 -16.94
CA ASN A 262 -0.78 -8.99 -16.51
C ASN A 262 -1.98 -9.49 -17.35
N LEU A 263 -2.78 -8.59 -17.92
CA LEU A 263 -3.84 -8.92 -18.89
C LEU A 263 -3.32 -9.10 -20.33
N GLY A 264 -2.01 -8.97 -20.57
CA GLY A 264 -1.43 -9.01 -21.91
C GLY A 264 -1.74 -7.77 -22.76
N LEU A 265 -2.20 -6.68 -22.13
CA LEU A 265 -2.49 -5.41 -22.81
C LEU A 265 -1.22 -4.58 -22.99
N ALA A 266 -1.11 -3.91 -24.14
CA ALA A 266 0.01 -3.01 -24.41
C ALA A 266 -0.02 -1.77 -23.49
N ASN A 267 1.14 -1.35 -23.01
CA ASN A 267 1.30 -0.11 -22.25
C ASN A 267 1.81 1.03 -23.15
N PRO A 268 1.34 2.28 -22.95
CA PRO A 268 1.85 3.42 -23.70
C PRO A 268 3.26 3.80 -23.24
N SER A 269 4.08 4.36 -24.15
CA SER A 269 5.27 5.13 -23.75
C SER A 269 4.81 6.44 -23.12
N PHE A 270 5.06 6.63 -21.83
CA PHE A 270 4.58 7.80 -21.08
C PHE A 270 5.64 8.30 -20.10
N SER A 271 5.91 9.60 -20.17
CA SER A 271 6.82 10.30 -19.26
C SER A 271 6.11 11.47 -18.59
N HIS A 272 6.21 11.55 -17.27
CA HIS A 272 5.61 12.61 -16.48
C HIS A 272 6.68 13.57 -15.94
N PRO A 273 6.50 14.90 -15.98
CA PRO A 273 7.50 15.86 -15.47
C PRO A 273 7.90 15.67 -14.00
N GLY A 274 7.04 15.08 -13.18
CA GLY A 274 7.33 14.78 -11.77
C GLY A 274 8.10 13.48 -11.52
N PHE A 275 7.98 12.52 -12.43
CA PHE A 275 8.36 11.12 -12.19
C PHE A 275 9.34 10.54 -13.22
N GLY A 276 9.44 11.13 -14.42
CA GLY A 276 10.19 10.57 -15.54
C GLY A 276 9.36 9.57 -16.34
N GLU A 277 10.04 8.72 -17.10
CA GLU A 277 9.43 7.67 -17.91
C GLU A 277 8.96 6.53 -17.01
N LEU A 278 7.67 6.18 -17.06
CA LEU A 278 7.08 5.27 -16.07
C LEU A 278 7.41 3.79 -16.34
N THR A 279 7.54 3.37 -17.59
CA THR A 279 7.81 1.96 -17.89
C THR A 279 9.20 1.51 -17.44
N ALA A 280 10.17 2.43 -17.40
CA ALA A 280 11.51 2.25 -16.86
C ALA A 280 11.54 2.11 -15.33
N LEU A 281 10.45 2.45 -14.65
CA LEU A 281 10.28 2.26 -13.21
C LEU A 281 9.66 0.91 -12.86
N MET A 282 9.13 0.17 -13.84
CA MET A 282 8.55 -1.17 -13.63
C MET A 282 9.63 -2.18 -13.24
N PRO A 283 9.29 -3.22 -12.47
CA PRO A 283 10.26 -4.26 -12.14
C PRO A 283 10.53 -5.14 -13.35
N THR A 284 11.76 -5.67 -13.44
CA THR A 284 12.22 -6.50 -14.57
C THR A 284 11.78 -7.96 -14.46
N GLY A 285 11.19 -8.38 -13.35
CA GLY A 285 10.74 -9.74 -13.12
C GLY A 285 10.01 -9.90 -11.78
N PRO A 286 9.49 -11.10 -11.49
CA PRO A 286 8.89 -11.39 -10.20
C PRO A 286 9.92 -11.33 -9.08
N MET A 287 9.46 -10.96 -7.88
CA MET A 287 10.29 -10.77 -6.70
C MET A 287 9.66 -11.49 -5.51
N ASN A 288 10.48 -11.74 -4.49
CA ASN A 288 10.01 -12.31 -3.22
C ASN A 288 10.01 -11.24 -2.13
N MET A 289 9.09 -11.36 -1.17
CA MET A 289 9.19 -10.61 0.07
C MET A 289 10.52 -10.90 0.75
N VAL A 290 11.12 -9.87 1.36
CA VAL A 290 12.39 -9.99 2.06
C VAL A 290 12.14 -9.99 3.55
N VAL A 291 12.24 -11.18 4.15
CA VAL A 291 12.11 -11.39 5.60
C VAL A 291 13.51 -11.28 6.23
N ASP A 292 13.70 -10.29 7.10
CA ASP A 292 14.93 -10.15 7.88
C ASP A 292 14.82 -10.87 9.24
N GLU A 293 15.91 -10.90 10.00
CA GLU A 293 15.97 -11.59 11.30
C GLU A 293 14.97 -11.05 12.33
N PHE A 294 14.66 -9.74 12.29
CA PHE A 294 13.69 -9.14 13.20
C PHE A 294 12.27 -9.60 12.87
N LEU A 295 11.90 -9.62 11.59
CA LEU A 295 10.60 -10.11 11.17
C LEU A 295 10.45 -11.60 11.43
N GLU A 296 11.47 -12.43 11.17
CA GLU A 296 11.41 -13.86 11.48
C GLU A 296 11.26 -14.12 12.98
N GLY A 297 11.97 -13.35 13.82
CA GLY A 297 11.80 -13.40 15.28
C GLY A 297 10.39 -13.04 15.71
N ALA A 298 9.79 -12.00 15.13
CA ALA A 298 8.41 -11.62 15.43
C ALA A 298 7.42 -12.71 14.97
N LEU A 299 7.63 -13.30 13.79
CA LEU A 299 6.81 -14.40 13.27
C LEU A 299 6.89 -15.66 14.15
N THR A 300 8.05 -15.95 14.73
CA THR A 300 8.22 -17.08 15.65
C THR A 300 7.31 -16.93 16.87
N ASN A 301 7.20 -15.73 17.44
CA ASN A 301 6.30 -15.45 18.56
C ASN A 301 4.82 -15.41 18.15
N LEU A 302 4.51 -15.03 16.91
CA LEU A 302 3.13 -15.09 16.41
C LEU A 302 2.64 -16.52 16.19
N ARG A 303 3.54 -17.46 15.87
CA ARG A 303 3.22 -18.88 15.64
C ARG A 303 3.07 -19.69 16.94
N SER A 304 3.51 -19.16 18.08
CA SER A 304 3.49 -19.85 19.38
C SER A 304 2.25 -19.56 20.23
N VAL A 305 1.34 -18.71 19.73
CA VAL A 305 0.06 -18.32 20.33
C VAL A 305 -1.07 -19.00 19.58
#